data_AF-A0A7Y4YAT8-F1
#
_entry.id   AF-A0A7Y4YAT8-F1
#
_cell.length_a   1.000
_cell.length_b   1.000
_cell.length_c   1.000
_cell.angle_alpha   90.00
_cell.angle_beta   90.00
_cell.angle_gamma   90.00
#
_symmetry.space_group_name_H-M   'P 1'
#
loop_
_entity.id
_entity.type
_entity.pdbx_description
1 polymer ?
#
loop_
_entity_poly.entity_id
_entity_poly.type
_entity_poly.pdbx_seq_one_letter_code
_entity_poly.pdbx_strand_id
1 'polypeptide(L)'
;MNKLQKMLVKMRSTEQYRNIVFAERLSRITQPDLNINSNKSVINFKHSGNAGDIIYSLPALITLSEGKKANLYLRTNQPGNYGKNPHPLGSLMLNDKIVEMLQPLLQQQDYINDCSVFSGTETIDFDLDKVRDYPWSFSRGDLARLYFMVFNAHYDLQKPWLHVVPDNNFNNSIVLARSQRYNAPGIDYSFLKKYSNIYFVGVETEYQLMKAQIPKLQFIKVKNFLEMASVIAGSKLFIGNQSFPFSLAEAQKTNRLLEVYFQCPNVITTGNNGYDFCFQPQFEKLVKDRYENLQG
;
A
#
# COMPACT_ATOMS: atom_id res chain seq x y z
N MET A 1 25.21 18.71 -19.03
CA MET A 1 25.62 19.92 -18.29
C MET A 1 26.57 19.55 -17.16
N ASN A 2 27.59 20.37 -16.89
CA ASN A 2 28.47 20.19 -15.74
C ASN A 2 27.77 20.63 -14.42
N LYS A 3 28.39 20.35 -13.26
CA LYS A 3 27.80 20.66 -11.93
C LYS A 3 27.50 22.15 -11.75
N LEU A 4 28.40 23.03 -12.20
CA LEU A 4 28.26 24.48 -12.07
C LEU A 4 27.06 25.01 -12.87
N GLN A 5 26.91 24.56 -14.12
CA GLN A 5 25.76 24.90 -14.98
C GLN A 5 24.43 24.48 -14.34
N LYS A 6 24.36 23.28 -13.75
CA LYS A 6 23.15 22.81 -13.08
C LYS A 6 22.81 23.64 -11.84
N MET A 7 23.82 24.04 -11.08
CA MET A 7 23.64 24.91 -9.92
C MET A 7 23.10 26.28 -10.34
N LEU A 8 23.67 26.88 -11.39
CA LEU A 8 23.20 28.16 -11.94
C LEU A 8 21.76 28.08 -12.45
N VAL A 9 21.39 27.00 -13.15
CA VAL A 9 20.00 26.80 -13.58
C VAL A 9 19.07 26.65 -12.37
N LYS A 10 19.45 25.87 -11.35
CA LYS A 10 18.64 25.72 -10.12
C LYS A 10 18.39 27.05 -9.41
N MET A 11 19.42 27.92 -9.35
CA MET A 11 19.30 29.26 -8.76
C MET A 11 18.37 30.18 -9.56
N ARG A 12 18.34 30.04 -10.89
CA ARG A 12 17.48 30.84 -11.78
C ARG A 12 16.05 30.31 -11.86
N SER A 13 15.88 29.00 -11.99
CA SER A 13 14.59 28.31 -12.07
C SER A 13 14.68 26.89 -11.51
N THR A 14 14.03 26.68 -10.38
CA THR A 14 13.93 25.35 -9.76
C THR A 14 13.15 24.37 -10.65
N GLU A 15 12.16 24.86 -11.41
CA GLU A 15 11.38 24.03 -12.34
C GLU A 15 12.25 23.56 -13.51
N GLN A 16 12.98 24.46 -14.17
CA GLN A 16 13.87 24.11 -15.27
C GLN A 16 14.93 23.09 -14.83
N TYR A 17 15.47 23.27 -13.63
CA TYR A 17 16.38 22.30 -13.03
C TYR A 17 15.73 20.92 -12.85
N ARG A 18 14.50 20.86 -12.33
CA ARG A 18 13.76 19.60 -12.17
C ARG A 18 13.53 18.90 -13.52
N ASN A 19 13.17 19.65 -14.56
CA ASN A 19 12.95 19.09 -15.91
C ASN A 19 14.25 18.50 -16.50
N ILE A 20 15.39 19.19 -16.33
CA ILE A 20 16.70 18.68 -16.76
C ILE A 20 17.06 17.39 -16.00
N VAL A 21 16.90 17.38 -14.67
CA VAL A 21 17.20 16.19 -13.86
C VAL A 21 16.29 15.02 -14.24
N PHE A 22 15.01 15.29 -14.52
CA PHE A 22 14.07 14.28 -14.99
C PHE A 22 14.53 13.67 -16.32
N ALA A 23 14.82 14.50 -17.33
CA ALA A 23 15.26 14.04 -18.65
C ALA A 23 16.57 13.24 -18.59
N GLU A 24 17.55 13.72 -17.82
CA GLU A 24 18.85 13.03 -17.67
C GLU A 24 18.75 11.69 -16.94
N ARG A 25 17.80 11.55 -16.00
CA ARG A 25 17.55 10.26 -15.33
C ARG A 25 16.83 9.32 -16.27
N LEU A 26 15.78 9.81 -16.94
CA LEU A 26 15.00 9.03 -17.89
C LEU A 26 15.87 8.46 -19.02
N SER A 27 16.84 9.22 -19.52
CA SER A 27 17.75 8.76 -20.58
C SER A 27 18.68 7.61 -20.19
N ARG A 28 18.73 7.22 -18.91
CA ARG A 28 19.57 6.13 -18.39
C ARG A 28 18.79 4.87 -18.06
N ILE A 29 17.46 4.91 -18.22
CA ILE A 29 16.58 3.81 -17.82
C ILE A 29 16.44 2.83 -18.98
N THR A 30 16.67 1.57 -18.68
CA THR A 30 16.31 0.46 -19.56
C THR A 30 14.82 0.17 -19.40
N GLN A 31 14.04 0.49 -20.44
CA GLN A 31 12.60 0.23 -20.47
C GLN A 31 12.31 -1.27 -20.25
N PRO A 32 11.25 -1.64 -19.53
CA PRO A 32 10.79 -3.03 -19.47
C PRO A 32 10.36 -3.50 -20.86
N ASP A 33 10.40 -4.82 -21.08
CA ASP A 33 9.62 -5.39 -22.17
C ASP A 33 8.13 -5.26 -21.83
N LEU A 34 7.36 -4.75 -22.77
CA LEU A 34 5.93 -4.52 -22.62
C LEU A 34 5.11 -5.65 -23.28
N ASN A 35 5.77 -6.56 -24.01
CA ASN A 35 5.11 -7.65 -24.69
C ASN A 35 5.12 -8.91 -23.81
N ILE A 36 3.98 -9.60 -23.78
CA ILE A 36 3.86 -10.89 -23.10
C ILE A 36 4.18 -11.99 -24.09
N ASN A 37 4.94 -13.00 -23.65
CA ASN A 37 5.06 -14.23 -24.41
C ASN A 37 3.73 -15.00 -24.33
N SER A 38 2.93 -14.90 -25.40
CA SER A 38 1.59 -15.46 -25.49
C SER A 38 1.52 -16.97 -25.25
N ASN A 39 2.62 -17.71 -25.47
CA ASN A 39 2.67 -19.16 -25.33
C ASN A 39 2.82 -19.67 -23.88
N LYS A 40 3.12 -18.79 -22.91
CA LYS A 40 3.25 -19.21 -21.50
C LYS A 40 1.87 -19.42 -20.87
N SER A 41 1.73 -20.47 -20.06
CA SER A 41 0.54 -20.73 -19.23
C SER A 41 0.56 -20.00 -17.89
N VAL A 42 1.75 -19.58 -17.43
CA VAL A 42 1.97 -18.84 -16.18
C VAL A 42 2.96 -17.71 -16.45
N ILE A 43 2.71 -16.54 -15.87
CA ILE A 43 3.55 -15.35 -16.00
C ILE A 43 4.33 -15.12 -14.70
N ASN A 44 5.64 -14.88 -14.82
CA ASN A 44 6.53 -14.74 -13.67
C ASN A 44 6.81 -13.26 -13.35
N PHE A 45 6.43 -12.82 -12.16
CA PHE A 45 6.64 -11.48 -11.66
C PHE A 45 7.69 -11.48 -10.54
N LYS A 46 8.45 -10.40 -10.42
CA LYS A 46 9.34 -10.17 -9.28
C LYS A 46 9.02 -8.83 -8.62
N HIS A 47 9.09 -8.76 -7.29
CA HIS A 47 8.95 -7.53 -6.51
C HIS A 47 9.80 -7.56 -5.23
N SER A 48 10.30 -6.41 -4.76
CA SER A 48 11.14 -6.29 -3.55
C SER A 48 10.73 -5.19 -2.58
N GLY A 49 9.63 -4.48 -2.87
CA GLY A 49 9.15 -3.37 -2.06
C GLY A 49 8.55 -3.79 -0.72
N ASN A 50 8.11 -2.79 0.04
CA ASN A 50 7.37 -3.03 1.27
C ASN A 50 6.07 -3.79 0.98
N ALA A 51 5.53 -4.48 1.97
CA ALA A 51 4.28 -5.24 1.83
C ALA A 51 3.13 -4.45 1.19
N GLY A 52 3.00 -3.15 1.51
CA GLY A 52 1.99 -2.29 0.87
C GLY A 52 2.24 -2.08 -0.63
N ASP A 53 3.49 -1.89 -1.04
CA ASP A 53 3.85 -1.74 -2.45
C ASP A 53 3.56 -3.01 -3.26
N ILE A 54 3.71 -4.18 -2.63
CA ILE A 54 3.33 -5.48 -3.23
C ILE A 54 1.82 -5.51 -3.46
N ILE A 55 1.00 -5.14 -2.47
CA ILE A 55 -0.46 -5.10 -2.61
C ILE A 55 -0.91 -4.10 -3.69
N TYR A 56 -0.28 -2.93 -3.78
CA TYR A 56 -0.58 -1.93 -4.82
C TYR A 56 -0.10 -2.34 -6.21
N SER A 57 0.79 -3.32 -6.33
CA SER A 57 1.26 -3.85 -7.63
C SER A 57 0.30 -4.87 -8.24
N LEU A 58 -0.57 -5.48 -7.43
CA LEU A 58 -1.47 -6.56 -7.86
C LEU A 58 -2.38 -6.19 -9.03
N PRO A 59 -2.97 -4.98 -9.12
CA PRO A 59 -3.76 -4.59 -10.30
C PRO A 59 -2.98 -4.65 -11.62
N ALA A 60 -1.69 -4.27 -11.59
CA ALA A 60 -0.83 -4.37 -12.76
C ALA A 60 -0.53 -5.83 -13.08
N LEU A 61 -0.19 -6.64 -12.07
CA LEU A 61 0.02 -8.08 -12.22
C LEU A 61 -1.18 -8.79 -12.84
N ILE A 62 -2.41 -8.49 -12.37
CA ILE A 62 -3.65 -9.07 -12.92
C ILE A 62 -3.78 -8.74 -14.41
N THR A 63 -3.55 -7.48 -14.78
CA THR A 63 -3.69 -7.04 -16.18
C THR A 63 -2.61 -7.65 -17.07
N LEU A 64 -1.36 -7.63 -16.61
CA LEU A 64 -0.19 -8.17 -17.32
C LEU A 64 -0.20 -9.70 -17.41
N SER A 65 -1.07 -10.37 -16.67
CA SER A 65 -1.23 -11.82 -16.79
C SER A 65 -2.19 -12.22 -17.91
N GLU A 66 -2.96 -11.29 -18.48
CA GLU A 66 -3.92 -11.56 -19.58
C GLU A 66 -4.84 -12.77 -19.30
N GLY A 67 -5.30 -12.91 -18.05
CA GLY A 67 -6.16 -14.01 -17.59
C GLY A 67 -5.43 -15.32 -17.26
N LYS A 68 -4.11 -15.39 -17.45
CA LYS A 68 -3.26 -16.49 -16.98
C LYS A 68 -3.01 -16.37 -15.48
N LYS A 69 -2.52 -17.44 -14.87
CA LYS A 69 -2.05 -17.39 -13.48
C LYS A 69 -0.67 -16.72 -13.39
N ALA A 70 -0.38 -16.12 -12.25
CA ALA A 70 0.89 -15.46 -11.98
C ALA A 70 1.71 -16.20 -10.90
N ASN A 71 3.01 -16.32 -11.11
CA ASN A 71 3.95 -16.56 -10.03
C ASN A 71 4.50 -15.21 -9.55
N LEU A 72 4.49 -14.95 -8.26
CA LEU A 72 5.02 -13.74 -7.66
C LEU A 72 6.22 -14.05 -6.78
N TYR A 73 7.41 -13.73 -7.28
CA TYR A 73 8.67 -13.93 -6.58
C TYR A 73 9.07 -12.69 -5.79
N LEU A 74 9.21 -12.84 -4.48
CA LEU A 74 9.50 -11.75 -3.57
C LEU A 74 10.99 -11.73 -3.22
N ARG A 75 11.69 -10.68 -3.63
CA ARG A 75 13.11 -10.51 -3.31
C ARG A 75 13.26 -9.80 -1.97
N THR A 76 13.79 -10.52 -0.99
CA THR A 76 13.97 -10.01 0.37
C THR A 76 15.31 -9.30 0.55
N ASN A 77 15.50 -8.72 1.74
CA ASN A 77 16.73 -8.10 2.22
C ASN A 77 17.25 -6.93 1.37
N GLN A 78 16.37 -6.29 0.59
CA GLN A 78 16.70 -5.08 -0.13
C GLN A 78 16.68 -3.86 0.82
N PRO A 79 17.65 -2.93 0.70
CA PRO A 79 17.73 -1.76 1.56
C PRO A 79 16.56 -0.80 1.29
N GLY A 80 15.91 -0.37 2.35
CA GLY A 80 14.90 0.70 2.34
C GLY A 80 15.52 2.05 2.73
N ASN A 81 14.92 3.13 2.24
CA ASN A 81 15.30 4.49 2.62
C ASN A 81 14.14 5.15 3.39
N TYR A 82 14.21 5.11 4.72
CA TYR A 82 13.17 5.63 5.62
C TYR A 82 13.57 6.92 6.35
N GLY A 83 14.75 7.48 6.03
CA GLY A 83 15.31 8.62 6.75
C GLY A 83 15.54 8.31 8.23
N LYS A 84 15.12 9.21 9.12
CA LYS A 84 15.26 9.08 10.57
C LYS A 84 14.06 8.40 11.25
N ASN A 85 13.01 8.07 10.49
CA ASN A 85 11.79 7.54 11.06
C ASN A 85 11.95 6.04 11.35
N PRO A 86 11.42 5.53 12.48
CA PRO A 86 11.44 4.10 12.75
C PRO A 86 10.64 3.34 11.69
N HIS A 87 11.16 2.18 11.29
CA HIS A 87 10.49 1.22 10.43
C HIS A 87 10.45 -0.14 11.14
N PRO A 88 9.34 -0.89 11.10
CA PRO A 88 9.25 -2.19 11.77
C PRO A 88 10.31 -3.20 11.34
N LEU A 89 10.85 -3.05 10.12
CA LEU A 89 11.91 -3.91 9.56
C LEU A 89 13.30 -3.25 9.59
N GLY A 90 13.48 -2.17 10.34
CA GLY A 90 14.74 -1.42 10.37
C GLY A 90 15.10 -0.86 9.00
N SER A 91 16.25 -1.23 8.46
CA SER A 91 16.74 -0.76 7.15
C SER A 91 16.26 -1.59 5.96
N LEU A 92 15.43 -2.62 6.16
CA LEU A 92 14.99 -3.51 5.07
C LEU A 92 13.59 -3.12 4.55
N MET A 93 13.34 -3.35 3.26
CA MET A 93 12.00 -3.25 2.65
C MET A 93 11.14 -4.47 2.93
N LEU A 94 11.75 -5.65 2.84
CA LEU A 94 11.07 -6.93 2.96
C LEU A 94 12.05 -7.95 3.55
N ASN A 95 11.59 -8.79 4.48
CA ASN A 95 12.36 -9.92 4.98
C ASN A 95 11.52 -11.20 4.87
N ASP A 96 12.16 -12.35 5.04
CA ASP A 96 11.52 -13.66 4.82
C ASP A 96 10.31 -13.89 5.74
N LYS A 97 10.34 -13.35 6.96
CA LYS A 97 9.20 -13.40 7.90
C LYS A 97 7.98 -12.65 7.36
N ILE A 98 8.17 -11.49 6.74
CA ILE A 98 7.05 -10.75 6.12
C ILE A 98 6.55 -11.48 4.88
N VAL A 99 7.41 -12.15 4.13
CA VAL A 99 6.99 -13.03 3.02
C VAL A 99 6.14 -14.19 3.54
N GLU A 100 6.58 -14.88 4.60
CA GLU A 100 5.82 -15.96 5.25
C GLU A 100 4.42 -15.47 5.71
N MET A 101 4.33 -14.27 6.26
CA MET A 101 3.05 -13.67 6.66
C MET A 101 2.15 -13.28 5.46
N LEU A 102 2.73 -12.91 4.31
CA LEU A 102 2.02 -12.54 3.08
C LEU A 102 1.51 -13.76 2.30
N GLN A 103 2.28 -14.85 2.30
CA GLN A 103 2.02 -16.04 1.47
C GLN A 103 0.58 -16.55 1.56
N PRO A 104 -0.01 -16.78 2.76
CA PRO A 104 -1.38 -17.28 2.86
C PRO A 104 -2.41 -16.37 2.19
N LEU A 105 -2.21 -15.05 2.25
CA LEU A 105 -3.11 -14.07 1.63
C LEU A 105 -2.99 -14.10 0.10
N LEU A 106 -1.76 -14.09 -0.41
CA LEU A 106 -1.49 -14.00 -1.84
C LEU A 106 -1.83 -15.31 -2.56
N GLN A 107 -1.48 -16.46 -1.98
CA GLN A 107 -1.75 -17.78 -2.58
C GLN A 107 -3.25 -18.13 -2.63
N GLN A 108 -4.09 -17.51 -1.79
CA GLN A 108 -5.54 -17.69 -1.85
C GLN A 108 -6.18 -17.03 -3.09
N GLN A 109 -5.52 -16.04 -3.70
CA GLN A 109 -6.12 -15.28 -4.79
C GLN A 109 -6.19 -16.11 -6.08
N ASP A 110 -7.35 -16.10 -6.75
CA ASP A 110 -7.59 -16.92 -7.95
C ASP A 110 -6.69 -16.59 -9.14
N TYR A 111 -5.98 -15.46 -9.14
CA TYR A 111 -5.03 -15.10 -10.20
C TYR A 111 -3.58 -15.45 -9.84
N ILE A 112 -3.30 -15.90 -8.61
CA ILE A 112 -1.96 -16.34 -8.19
C ILE A 112 -1.86 -17.87 -8.33
N ASN A 113 -0.75 -18.34 -8.89
CA ASN A 113 -0.34 -19.74 -8.89
C ASN A 113 0.66 -20.03 -7.77
N ASP A 114 1.67 -19.18 -7.61
CA ASP A 114 2.66 -19.28 -6.55
C ASP A 114 3.09 -17.91 -6.03
N CYS A 115 3.46 -17.87 -4.75
CA CYS A 115 4.12 -16.73 -4.13
C CYS A 115 5.26 -17.25 -3.26
N SER A 116 6.50 -16.95 -3.64
CA SER A 116 7.69 -17.52 -2.99
C SER A 116 8.83 -16.51 -2.93
N VAL A 117 9.84 -16.78 -2.10
CA VAL A 117 11.07 -15.97 -2.06
C VAL A 117 11.84 -16.18 -3.36
N PHE A 118 12.30 -15.09 -3.98
CA PHE A 118 13.09 -15.15 -5.20
C PHE A 118 14.47 -15.77 -4.94
N SER A 119 14.76 -16.94 -5.53
CA SER A 119 16.05 -17.62 -5.38
C SER A 119 17.16 -16.99 -6.23
N GLY A 120 16.80 -16.26 -7.29
CA GLY A 120 17.74 -15.67 -8.23
C GLY A 120 17.93 -16.48 -9.52
N THR A 121 17.24 -17.63 -9.64
CA THR A 121 17.34 -18.54 -10.79
C THR A 121 16.09 -18.53 -11.67
N GLU A 122 15.00 -17.96 -11.17
CA GLU A 122 13.73 -17.91 -11.86
C GLU A 122 13.82 -16.95 -13.06
N THR A 123 13.22 -17.36 -14.18
CA THR A 123 13.05 -16.46 -15.32
C THR A 123 11.91 -15.50 -15.03
N ILE A 124 12.20 -14.20 -15.00
CA ILE A 124 11.23 -13.14 -14.71
C ILE A 124 10.72 -12.53 -16.02
N ASP A 125 9.40 -12.51 -16.20
CA ASP A 125 8.74 -11.82 -17.30
C ASP A 125 8.59 -10.33 -16.99
N PHE A 126 8.13 -10.01 -15.77
CA PHE A 126 7.94 -8.64 -15.31
C PHE A 126 8.65 -8.37 -13.98
N ASP A 127 9.73 -7.59 -14.05
CA ASP A 127 10.41 -7.06 -12.87
C ASP A 127 9.70 -5.78 -12.38
N LEU A 128 8.74 -5.93 -11.47
CA LEU A 128 7.96 -4.83 -10.92
C LEU A 128 8.80 -3.87 -10.06
N ASP A 129 10.07 -4.15 -9.77
CA ASP A 129 10.95 -3.17 -9.12
C ASP A 129 11.29 -2.00 -10.06
N LYS A 130 11.17 -2.17 -11.38
CA LYS A 130 11.51 -1.15 -12.38
C LYS A 130 10.79 0.17 -12.19
N VAL A 131 9.64 0.21 -11.51
CA VAL A 131 8.98 1.49 -11.17
C VAL A 131 9.91 2.42 -10.39
N ARG A 132 10.85 1.88 -9.61
CA ARG A 132 11.79 2.63 -8.78
C ARG A 132 12.90 3.33 -9.56
N ASP A 133 13.14 2.89 -10.79
CA ASP A 133 14.19 3.47 -11.65
C ASP A 133 13.74 4.80 -12.25
N TYR A 134 12.43 5.02 -12.40
CA TYR A 134 11.89 6.19 -13.07
C TYR A 134 11.87 7.44 -12.21
N PRO A 135 12.07 8.63 -12.82
CA PRO A 135 12.32 9.87 -12.09
C PRO A 135 11.04 10.59 -11.62
N TRP A 136 10.03 9.87 -11.14
CA TRP A 136 8.87 10.47 -10.49
C TRP A 136 9.03 10.65 -8.98
N SER A 137 8.16 11.47 -8.42
CA SER A 137 8.05 11.63 -6.98
C SER A 137 7.15 10.54 -6.41
N PHE A 138 7.72 9.64 -5.60
CA PHE A 138 6.96 8.65 -4.84
C PHE A 138 6.09 9.25 -3.73
N SER A 139 6.16 10.56 -3.50
CA SER A 139 5.41 11.24 -2.45
C SER A 139 4.06 11.79 -2.91
N ARG A 140 3.69 11.63 -4.18
CA ARG A 140 2.42 12.14 -4.73
C ARG A 140 1.87 11.19 -5.78
N GLY A 141 0.56 11.25 -5.98
CA GLY A 141 -0.14 10.45 -6.99
C GLY A 141 -0.73 9.20 -6.37
N ASP A 142 -0.78 8.12 -7.13
CA ASP A 142 -1.37 6.84 -6.71
C ASP A 142 -0.34 5.74 -6.96
N LEU A 143 0.04 5.03 -5.89
CA LEU A 143 1.03 3.95 -5.93
C LEU A 143 0.67 2.85 -6.95
N ALA A 144 -0.61 2.49 -7.10
CA ALA A 144 -1.00 1.47 -8.07
C ALA A 144 -0.81 1.97 -9.51
N ARG A 145 -1.14 3.25 -9.76
CA ARG A 145 -0.97 3.88 -11.09
C ARG A 145 0.48 4.02 -11.51
N LEU A 146 1.44 3.99 -10.58
CA LEU A 146 2.88 3.97 -10.95
C LEU A 146 3.21 2.74 -11.80
N TYR A 147 2.68 1.57 -11.44
CA TYR A 147 2.90 0.34 -12.23
C TYR A 147 2.23 0.44 -13.61
N PHE A 148 1.07 1.09 -13.70
CA PHE A 148 0.35 1.28 -14.96
C PHE A 148 1.17 2.10 -15.97
N MET A 149 1.81 3.17 -15.48
CA MET A 149 2.65 4.02 -16.32
C MET A 149 3.94 3.34 -16.78
N VAL A 150 4.50 2.42 -15.98
CA VAL A 150 5.73 1.69 -16.35
C VAL A 150 5.44 0.55 -17.33
N PHE A 151 4.42 -0.24 -17.05
CA PHE A 151 4.17 -1.51 -17.73
C PHE A 151 3.02 -1.46 -18.72
N ASN A 152 2.43 -0.28 -18.95
CA ASN A 152 1.22 -0.11 -19.77
C ASN A 152 0.06 -1.03 -19.32
N ALA A 153 -0.08 -1.22 -18.01
CA ALA A 153 -1.18 -1.96 -17.42
C ALA A 153 -2.36 -1.03 -17.12
N HIS A 154 -3.59 -1.54 -17.21
CA HIS A 154 -4.81 -0.77 -16.92
C HIS A 154 -5.84 -1.64 -16.21
N TYR A 155 -6.09 -1.34 -14.94
CA TYR A 155 -7.11 -1.99 -14.11
C TYR A 155 -8.07 -0.93 -13.55
N ASP A 156 -9.36 -1.25 -13.47
CA ASP A 156 -10.36 -0.38 -12.83
C ASP A 156 -10.17 -0.40 -11.31
N LEU A 157 -9.42 0.57 -10.79
CA LEU A 157 -9.10 0.65 -9.37
C LEU A 157 -10.32 0.83 -8.47
N GLN A 158 -11.52 1.10 -9.00
CA GLN A 158 -12.74 1.11 -8.17
C GLN A 158 -13.19 -0.30 -7.78
N LYS A 159 -12.72 -1.34 -8.48
CA LYS A 159 -13.01 -2.74 -8.18
C LYS A 159 -12.00 -3.31 -7.19
N PRO A 160 -12.42 -4.28 -6.34
CA PRO A 160 -11.49 -4.98 -5.47
C PRO A 160 -10.54 -5.86 -6.29
N TRP A 161 -9.27 -5.85 -5.91
CA TRP A 161 -8.23 -6.72 -6.47
C TRP A 161 -7.66 -7.69 -5.42
N LEU A 162 -8.27 -7.76 -4.24
CA LEU A 162 -7.95 -8.71 -3.18
C LEU A 162 -9.26 -9.23 -2.60
N HIS A 163 -9.38 -10.55 -2.50
CA HIS A 163 -10.58 -11.24 -2.04
C HIS A 163 -10.26 -12.15 -0.87
N VAL A 164 -11.00 -11.99 0.23
CA VAL A 164 -10.90 -12.83 1.43
C VAL A 164 -12.30 -13.08 1.99
N VAL A 165 -12.43 -14.12 2.80
CA VAL A 165 -13.65 -14.35 3.58
C VAL A 165 -13.62 -13.39 4.77
N PRO A 166 -14.67 -12.56 4.98
CA PRO A 166 -14.73 -11.64 6.12
C PRO A 166 -14.90 -12.39 7.44
N ASP A 167 -14.24 -11.91 8.50
CA ASP A 167 -14.51 -12.39 9.85
C ASP A 167 -15.70 -11.65 10.45
N ASN A 168 -16.86 -12.32 10.45
CA ASN A 168 -18.13 -11.75 10.89
C ASN A 168 -18.18 -11.41 12.40
N ASN A 169 -17.20 -11.82 13.21
CA ASN A 169 -17.11 -11.38 14.60
C ASN A 169 -16.88 -9.86 14.72
N PHE A 170 -16.44 -9.21 13.64
CA PHE A 170 -16.12 -7.78 13.59
C PHE A 170 -17.20 -6.93 12.89
N ASN A 171 -18.33 -7.50 12.49
CA ASN A 171 -19.37 -6.86 11.64
C ASN A 171 -19.97 -5.55 12.17
N ASN A 172 -19.86 -5.29 13.47
CA ASN A 172 -20.32 -4.07 14.13
C ASN A 172 -19.18 -3.44 14.95
N SER A 173 -18.01 -3.33 14.33
CA SER A 173 -16.81 -2.80 14.95
C SER A 173 -16.10 -1.74 14.09
N ILE A 174 -15.32 -0.89 14.76
CA ILE A 174 -14.31 -0.05 14.13
C ILE A 174 -12.97 -0.77 14.26
N VAL A 175 -12.30 -1.04 13.14
CA VAL A 175 -10.93 -1.57 13.13
C VAL A 175 -9.97 -0.43 12.76
N LEU A 176 -8.96 -0.22 13.60
CA LEU A 176 -7.96 0.82 13.44
C LEU A 176 -6.60 0.23 13.06
N ALA A 177 -5.87 0.96 12.24
CA ALA A 177 -4.42 0.81 12.11
C ALA A 177 -3.80 2.18 11.86
N ARG A 178 -2.86 2.60 12.71
CA ARG A 178 -2.22 3.91 12.55
C ARG A 178 -0.74 3.79 12.81
N SER A 179 0.04 3.91 11.73
CA SER A 179 1.48 3.84 11.84
C SER A 179 2.08 5.11 12.46
N GLN A 180 3.29 5.02 13.02
CA GLN A 180 4.00 6.20 13.55
C GLN A 180 4.49 7.18 12.47
N ARG A 181 4.41 6.79 11.19
CA ARG A 181 4.76 7.61 10.04
C ARG A 181 3.49 8.13 9.40
N TYR A 182 3.58 9.16 8.57
CA TYR A 182 2.44 9.64 7.77
C TYR A 182 1.22 10.01 8.62
N ASN A 183 1.44 10.72 9.73
CA ASN A 183 0.36 11.26 10.56
C ASN A 183 0.11 12.72 10.20
N ALA A 184 -1.14 13.08 9.95
CA ALA A 184 -1.51 14.47 9.72
C ALA A 184 -1.46 15.22 11.07
N PRO A 185 -0.74 16.35 11.14
CA PRO A 185 -0.77 17.19 12.33
C PRO A 185 -2.20 17.66 12.64
N GLY A 186 -2.60 17.62 13.91
CA GLY A 186 -3.92 18.08 14.36
C GLY A 186 -5.06 17.06 14.23
N ILE A 187 -4.78 15.82 13.83
CA ILE A 187 -5.74 14.73 13.92
C ILE A 187 -5.69 14.09 15.32
N ASP A 188 -6.83 14.10 16.00
CA ASP A 188 -7.04 13.47 17.31
C ASP A 188 -8.03 12.31 17.20
N TYR A 189 -7.61 11.13 17.66
CA TYR A 189 -8.44 9.93 17.67
C TYR A 189 -9.19 9.74 19.00
N SER A 190 -8.97 10.60 20.01
CA SER A 190 -9.54 10.44 21.35
C SER A 190 -11.07 10.46 21.40
N PHE A 191 -11.74 11.11 20.43
CA PHE A 191 -13.20 11.10 20.32
C PHE A 191 -13.77 9.69 20.08
N LEU A 192 -12.97 8.75 19.59
CA LEU A 192 -13.36 7.35 19.40
C LEU A 192 -13.56 6.60 20.73
N LYS A 193 -13.15 7.15 21.88
CA LYS A 193 -13.36 6.54 23.22
C LYS A 193 -14.82 6.24 23.56
N LYS A 194 -15.78 6.87 22.86
CA LYS A 194 -17.21 6.63 23.01
C LYS A 194 -17.66 5.27 22.47
N TYR A 195 -16.91 4.68 21.54
CA TYR A 195 -17.22 3.37 20.96
C TYR A 195 -16.68 2.22 21.82
N SER A 196 -17.45 1.14 21.94
CA SER A 196 -17.06 -0.06 22.70
C SER A 196 -16.34 -1.10 21.84
N ASN A 197 -16.80 -1.30 20.61
CA ASN A 197 -16.31 -2.34 19.70
C ASN A 197 -15.22 -1.75 18.81
N ILE A 198 -14.08 -1.42 19.40
CA ILE A 198 -12.97 -0.79 18.70
C ILE A 198 -11.68 -1.57 18.88
N TYR A 199 -11.11 -1.95 17.74
CA TYR A 199 -9.98 -2.87 17.67
C TYR A 199 -8.81 -2.24 16.94
N PHE A 200 -7.61 -2.74 17.19
CA PHE A 200 -6.39 -2.35 16.51
C PHE A 200 -5.71 -3.54 15.87
N VAL A 201 -5.30 -3.39 14.61
CA VAL A 201 -4.42 -4.32 13.88
C VAL A 201 -3.13 -3.60 13.49
N GLY A 202 -2.00 -4.28 13.59
CA GLY A 202 -0.69 -3.70 13.22
C GLY A 202 0.40 -4.02 14.23
N VAL A 203 1.30 -3.07 14.45
CA VAL A 203 2.43 -3.24 15.37
C VAL A 203 2.00 -2.94 16.80
N GLU A 204 2.44 -3.77 17.76
CA GLU A 204 2.13 -3.62 19.19
C GLU A 204 2.48 -2.22 19.73
N THR A 205 3.65 -1.68 19.35
CA THR A 205 4.07 -0.34 19.80
C THR A 205 3.15 0.77 19.29
N GLU A 206 2.58 0.62 18.09
CA GLU A 206 1.60 1.54 17.52
C GLU A 206 0.24 1.41 18.23
N TYR A 207 -0.17 0.18 18.56
CA TYR A 207 -1.33 -0.07 19.40
C TYR A 207 -1.22 0.63 20.75
N GLN A 208 -0.08 0.52 21.45
CA GLN A 208 0.10 1.13 22.77
C GLN A 208 -0.04 2.66 22.73
N LEU A 209 0.47 3.31 21.67
CA LEU A 209 0.28 4.75 21.46
C LEU A 209 -1.19 5.12 21.25
N MET A 210 -1.93 4.30 20.49
CA MET A 210 -3.35 4.53 20.23
C MET A 210 -4.23 4.21 21.46
N LYS A 211 -3.87 3.19 22.23
CA LYS A 211 -4.54 2.78 23.47
C LYS A 211 -4.53 3.89 24.51
N ALA A 212 -3.46 4.69 24.56
CA ALA A 212 -3.38 5.87 25.44
C ALA A 212 -4.46 6.93 25.11
N GLN A 213 -4.85 7.07 23.85
CA GLN A 213 -5.91 7.98 23.42
C GLN A 213 -7.31 7.33 23.50
N ILE A 214 -7.38 6.01 23.31
CA ILE A 214 -8.61 5.23 23.27
C ILE A 214 -8.50 4.08 24.30
N PRO A 215 -8.83 4.30 25.58
CA PRO A 215 -8.62 3.31 26.64
C PRO A 215 -9.35 1.97 26.44
N LYS A 216 -10.43 1.93 25.63
CA LYS A 216 -11.18 0.71 25.31
C LYS A 216 -10.63 -0.08 24.11
N LEU A 217 -9.63 0.44 23.40
CA LEU A 217 -9.06 -0.18 22.21
C LEU A 217 -8.52 -1.59 22.49
N GLN A 218 -8.92 -2.59 21.71
CA GLN A 218 -8.47 -3.97 21.87
C GLN A 218 -7.45 -4.34 20.78
N PHE A 219 -6.33 -4.95 21.15
CA PHE A 219 -5.33 -5.38 20.18
C PHE A 219 -5.68 -6.75 19.59
N ILE A 220 -5.67 -6.86 18.26
CA ILE A 220 -5.84 -8.12 17.54
C ILE A 220 -4.46 -8.56 17.07
N LYS A 221 -3.94 -9.60 17.73
CA LYS A 221 -2.69 -10.24 17.32
C LYS A 221 -2.96 -11.30 16.25
N VAL A 222 -2.68 -10.95 15.01
CA VAL A 222 -2.84 -11.84 13.86
C VAL A 222 -1.66 -12.81 13.71
N LYS A 223 -1.92 -13.99 13.14
CA LYS A 223 -0.91 -15.00 12.80
C LYS A 223 -0.24 -14.70 11.46
N ASN A 224 -1.01 -14.21 10.49
CA ASN A 224 -0.56 -13.86 9.14
C ASN A 224 -1.44 -12.73 8.58
N PHE A 225 -1.13 -12.27 7.35
CA PHE A 225 -1.88 -11.17 6.75
C PHE A 225 -3.20 -11.58 6.10
N LEU A 226 -3.47 -12.88 5.93
CA LEU A 226 -4.80 -13.36 5.57
C LEU A 226 -5.78 -13.09 6.72
N GLU A 227 -5.41 -13.43 7.96
CA GLU A 227 -6.21 -13.13 9.14
C GLU A 227 -6.41 -11.62 9.32
N MET A 228 -5.37 -10.80 9.11
CA MET A 228 -5.51 -9.34 9.14
C MET A 228 -6.49 -8.83 8.08
N ALA A 229 -6.40 -9.33 6.85
CA ALA A 229 -7.31 -8.96 5.77
C ALA A 229 -8.76 -9.37 6.10
N SER A 230 -8.98 -10.57 6.62
CA SER A 230 -10.31 -11.06 7.06
C SER A 230 -10.93 -10.21 8.16
N VAL A 231 -10.15 -9.78 9.16
CA VAL A 231 -10.60 -8.85 10.22
C VAL A 231 -11.01 -7.50 9.63
N ILE A 232 -10.20 -6.95 8.71
CA ILE A 232 -10.49 -5.69 8.03
C ILE A 232 -11.77 -5.81 7.18
N ALA A 233 -11.90 -6.89 6.41
CA ALA A 233 -13.08 -7.18 5.59
C ALA A 233 -14.36 -7.35 6.40
N GLY A 234 -14.24 -7.97 7.58
CA GLY A 234 -15.36 -8.18 8.49
C GLY A 234 -15.76 -6.94 9.29
N SER A 235 -14.95 -5.88 9.31
CA SER A 235 -15.23 -4.67 10.08
C SER A 235 -16.35 -3.82 9.48
N LYS A 236 -17.10 -3.10 10.32
CA LYS A 236 -18.09 -2.12 9.84
C LYS A 236 -17.41 -0.89 9.24
N LEU A 237 -16.31 -0.46 9.85
CA LEU A 237 -15.49 0.66 9.41
C LEU A 237 -14.02 0.38 9.71
N PHE A 238 -13.19 0.46 8.68
CA PHE A 238 -11.74 0.51 8.85
C PHE A 238 -11.24 1.96 8.84
N ILE A 239 -10.30 2.29 9.71
CA ILE A 239 -9.66 3.63 9.72
C ILE A 239 -8.14 3.42 9.81
N GLY A 240 -7.41 4.05 8.90
CA GLY A 240 -5.97 4.06 9.03
C GLY A 240 -5.28 5.11 8.19
N ASN A 241 -3.97 5.21 8.38
CA ASN A 241 -3.12 6.07 7.57
C ASN A 241 -2.34 5.25 6.53
N GLN A 242 -1.47 5.91 5.77
CA GLN A 242 -0.67 5.32 4.69
C GLN A 242 0.29 4.24 5.20
N SER A 243 -0.25 3.03 5.33
CA SER A 243 0.37 1.89 5.99
C SER A 243 -0.06 0.60 5.30
N PHE A 244 0.59 -0.52 5.64
CA PHE A 244 0.25 -1.81 5.07
C PHE A 244 -1.20 -2.24 5.33
N PRO A 245 -1.77 -2.12 6.55
CA PRO A 245 -3.18 -2.43 6.77
C PRO A 245 -4.12 -1.62 5.88
N PHE A 246 -3.82 -0.35 5.62
CA PHE A 246 -4.63 0.47 4.70
C PHE A 246 -4.56 -0.06 3.25
N SER A 247 -3.41 -0.56 2.80
CA SER A 247 -3.32 -1.18 1.47
C SER A 247 -4.24 -2.39 1.32
N LEU A 248 -4.44 -3.18 2.39
CA LEU A 248 -5.40 -4.29 2.41
C LEU A 248 -6.83 -3.77 2.34
N ALA A 249 -7.16 -2.75 3.13
CA ALA A 249 -8.49 -2.14 3.12
C ALA A 249 -8.85 -1.56 1.73
N GLU A 250 -7.88 -0.89 1.09
CA GLU A 250 -7.97 -0.34 -0.27
C GLU A 250 -8.13 -1.43 -1.32
N ALA A 251 -7.36 -2.50 -1.23
CA ALA A 251 -7.41 -3.60 -2.19
C ALA A 251 -8.75 -4.35 -2.18
N GLN A 252 -9.39 -4.43 -1.00
CA GLN A 252 -10.66 -5.12 -0.79
C GLN A 252 -11.88 -4.21 -0.99
N LYS A 253 -11.68 -2.89 -1.13
CA LYS A 253 -12.76 -1.88 -1.17
C LYS A 253 -13.71 -1.90 0.03
N THR A 254 -13.18 -2.27 1.18
CA THR A 254 -13.90 -2.16 2.46
C THR A 254 -14.35 -0.71 2.74
N ASN A 255 -15.37 -0.54 3.58
CA ASN A 255 -15.75 0.76 4.11
C ASN A 255 -14.61 1.31 4.96
N ARG A 256 -13.87 2.28 4.42
CA ARG A 256 -12.56 2.69 4.95
C ARG A 256 -12.33 4.19 4.89
N LEU A 257 -11.62 4.70 5.89
CA LEU A 257 -11.18 6.09 5.98
C LEU A 257 -9.65 6.17 5.99
N LEU A 258 -9.08 6.97 5.08
CA LEU A 258 -7.66 7.26 5.01
C LEU A 258 -7.31 8.57 5.73
N GLU A 259 -6.48 8.51 6.75
CA GLU A 259 -5.74 9.68 7.23
C GLU A 259 -4.61 10.00 6.24
N VAL A 260 -4.75 11.10 5.51
CA VAL A 260 -3.78 11.52 4.48
C VAL A 260 -2.67 12.35 5.10
N TYR A 261 -1.42 11.96 4.86
CA TYR A 261 -0.27 12.78 5.19
C TYR A 261 -0.01 13.83 4.10
N PHE A 262 -0.23 15.09 4.45
CA PHE A 262 -0.16 16.23 3.52
C PHE A 262 1.16 16.37 2.74
N GLN A 263 2.29 15.89 3.27
CA GLN A 263 3.58 15.94 2.57
C GLN A 263 3.81 14.77 1.60
N CYS A 264 3.06 13.69 1.77
CA CYS A 264 3.20 12.48 0.97
C CYS A 264 1.84 11.92 0.48
N PRO A 265 0.93 12.68 -0.15
CA PRO A 265 -0.37 12.17 -0.57
C PRO A 265 -0.24 11.23 -1.80
N ASN A 266 0.26 10.02 -1.56
CA ASN A 266 0.57 9.02 -2.60
C ASN A 266 -0.35 7.78 -2.56
N VAL A 267 -1.25 7.72 -1.58
CA VAL A 267 -2.32 6.72 -1.50
C VAL A 267 -3.63 7.44 -1.75
N ILE A 268 -4.36 6.97 -2.77
CA ILE A 268 -5.64 7.56 -3.18
C ILE A 268 -6.73 6.54 -2.88
N THR A 269 -7.80 6.98 -2.23
CA THR A 269 -8.97 6.13 -2.00
C THR A 269 -9.83 6.09 -3.25
N THR A 270 -10.27 4.89 -3.65
CA THR A 270 -11.06 4.70 -4.87
C THR A 270 -12.29 3.82 -4.63
N GLY A 271 -13.36 4.06 -5.41
CA GLY A 271 -14.63 3.34 -5.26
C GLY A 271 -15.51 3.84 -4.10
N ASN A 272 -16.75 3.37 -4.09
CA ASN A 272 -17.86 3.98 -3.33
C ASN A 272 -17.70 3.98 -1.80
N ASN A 273 -16.83 3.13 -1.27
CA ASN A 273 -16.65 2.91 0.16
C ASN A 273 -15.31 3.45 0.70
N GLY A 274 -14.54 4.15 -0.14
CA GLY A 274 -13.29 4.79 0.25
C GLY A 274 -13.49 6.29 0.45
N TYR A 275 -13.01 6.79 1.59
CA TYR A 275 -12.96 8.22 1.87
C TYR A 275 -11.63 8.57 2.51
N ASP A 276 -11.23 9.82 2.42
CA ASP A 276 -10.00 10.34 3.01
C ASP A 276 -10.25 11.63 3.80
N PHE A 277 -9.36 11.88 4.77
CA PHE A 277 -9.39 13.07 5.60
C PHE A 277 -7.98 13.53 5.96
N CYS A 278 -7.85 14.85 6.12
CA CYS A 278 -6.63 15.50 6.62
C CYS A 278 -6.93 16.53 7.73
N PHE A 279 -8.21 16.65 8.12
CA PHE A 279 -8.70 17.66 9.06
C PHE A 279 -9.73 17.06 10.04
N GLN A 280 -9.67 17.49 11.31
CA GLN A 280 -10.44 16.87 12.40
C GLN A 280 -11.97 16.93 12.22
N PRO A 281 -12.61 18.07 11.89
CA PRO A 281 -14.07 18.11 11.77
C PRO A 281 -14.61 17.14 10.70
N GLN A 282 -13.87 17.00 9.60
CA GLN A 282 -14.19 16.10 8.51
C GLN A 282 -14.00 14.64 8.94
N PHE A 283 -12.96 14.35 9.72
CA PHE A 283 -12.75 13.01 10.28
C PHE A 283 -13.93 12.57 11.15
N GLU A 284 -14.32 13.39 12.12
CA GLU A 284 -15.44 13.07 13.02
C GLU A 284 -16.77 12.90 12.27
N LYS A 285 -17.04 13.79 11.30
CA LYS A 285 -18.21 13.67 10.43
C LYS A 285 -18.20 12.38 9.62
N LEU A 286 -17.07 12.00 9.03
CA LEU A 286 -16.94 10.76 8.28
C LEU A 286 -17.18 9.54 9.17
N VAL A 287 -16.63 9.51 10.39
CA VAL A 287 -16.91 8.40 11.32
C VAL A 287 -18.40 8.32 11.63
N LYS A 288 -19.07 9.44 11.90
CA LYS A 288 -20.52 9.48 12.11
C LYS A 288 -21.27 8.90 10.90
N ASP A 289 -20.99 9.39 9.70
CA ASP A 289 -21.70 9.00 8.49
C ASP A 289 -21.44 7.54 8.11
N ARG A 290 -20.22 7.05 8.32
CA ARG A 290 -19.76 5.74 7.85
C ARG A 290 -19.85 4.62 8.89
N TYR A 291 -20.07 4.93 10.16
CA TYR A 291 -20.26 3.94 11.22
C TYR A 291 -21.63 4.03 11.91
N GLU A 292 -22.11 5.23 12.23
CA GLU A 292 -23.39 5.40 12.94
C GLU A 292 -24.57 5.36 11.95
N ASN A 293 -24.46 6.06 10.81
CA ASN A 293 -25.55 6.25 9.86
C ASN A 293 -25.50 5.33 8.63
N LEU A 294 -24.53 4.42 8.56
CA LEU A 294 -24.41 3.51 7.42
C LEU A 294 -25.64 2.59 7.40
N GLN A 295 -26.57 2.86 6.48
CA GLN A 295 -27.65 1.95 6.16
C GLN A 295 -27.07 0.82 5.30
N GLY A 296 -27.35 -0.44 5.70
CA GLY A 296 -26.87 -1.65 5.04
C GLY A 296 -27.50 -1.88 3.68
#